data_AF-A0A538A7I4-F1
#
_entry.id   AF-A0A538A7I4-F1
#
_cell.length_a   1.000
_cell.length_b   1.000
_cell.length_c   1.000
_cell.angle_alpha   90.00
_cell.angle_beta   90.00
_cell.angle_gamma   90.00
#
_symmetry.space_group_name_H-M   'P 1'
#
loop_
_entity.id
_entity.type
_entity.pdbx_description
1 polymer ?
#
loop_
_entity_poly.entity_id
_entity_poly.type
_entity_poly.pdbx_seq_one_letter_code
_entity_poly.pdbx_strand_id
1 'polypeptide(L)'
;MRRLPLLALLPLVLLIGCGGGSPSQDTRDRAVNEAMQAYREAKANGTDLSRGPCIAEQLQGLSDWVVDIAHDPRQPVDDQPANQCQRFRNGEAHHFVELSPSGNLIRAQ
;
A
#
# COMPACT_ATOMS: atom_id res chain seq x y z
N MET A 1 -64.62 -20.54 2.94
CA MET A 1 -63.99 -19.43 2.19
C MET A 1 -62.52 -19.38 2.59
N ARG A 2 -61.62 -19.97 1.78
CA ARG A 2 -60.18 -20.06 2.06
C ARG A 2 -59.50 -18.74 1.68
N ARG A 3 -58.95 -18.01 2.65
CA ARG A 3 -58.08 -16.87 2.39
C ARG A 3 -56.63 -17.37 2.34
N LEU A 4 -56.04 -17.33 1.16
CA LEU A 4 -54.63 -17.65 0.94
C LEU A 4 -53.80 -16.38 1.22
N PRO A 5 -52.81 -16.39 2.12
CA PRO A 5 -51.94 -15.24 2.28
C PRO A 5 -50.87 -15.26 1.18
N LEU A 6 -50.82 -14.18 0.41
CA LEU A 6 -49.83 -13.91 -0.62
C LEU A 6 -48.45 -13.76 0.06
N LEU A 7 -47.55 -14.73 -0.12
CA LEU A 7 -46.14 -14.58 0.28
C LEU A 7 -45.50 -13.52 -0.62
N ALA A 8 -45.24 -12.33 -0.08
CA ALA A 8 -44.41 -11.33 -0.73
C ALA A 8 -42.92 -11.72 -0.52
N LEU A 9 -42.30 -12.31 -1.54
CA LEU A 9 -40.84 -12.42 -1.60
C LEU A 9 -40.25 -11.03 -1.86
N LEU A 10 -39.66 -10.42 -0.83
CA LEU A 10 -38.81 -9.24 -1.00
C LEU A 10 -37.45 -9.68 -1.58
N PRO A 11 -37.00 -9.16 -2.73
CA PRO A 11 -35.66 -9.43 -3.20
C PRO A 11 -34.67 -8.65 -2.33
N LEU A 12 -33.83 -9.37 -1.58
CA LEU A 12 -32.70 -8.81 -0.84
C LEU A 12 -31.63 -8.39 -1.86
N VAL A 13 -31.67 -7.13 -2.32
CA VAL A 13 -30.63 -6.55 -3.17
C VAL A 13 -29.39 -6.34 -2.30
N LEU A 14 -28.46 -7.30 -2.36
CA LEU A 14 -27.11 -7.15 -1.81
C LEU A 14 -26.38 -6.09 -2.64
N LEU A 15 -26.28 -4.88 -2.10
CA LEU A 15 -25.37 -3.85 -2.60
C LEU A 15 -23.93 -4.32 -2.36
N ILE A 16 -23.37 -5.01 -3.35
CA ILE A 16 -21.94 -5.28 -3.44
C ILE A 16 -21.26 -3.93 -3.73
N GLY A 17 -20.84 -3.24 -2.67
CA GLY A 17 -20.07 -2.01 -2.79
C GLY A 17 -18.64 -2.33 -3.22
N CYS A 18 -18.30 -2.05 -4.49
CA CYS A 18 -16.92 -1.98 -4.95
C CYS A 18 -16.24 -0.74 -4.34
N GLY A 19 -15.71 -0.86 -3.13
CA GLY A 19 -14.94 0.19 -2.47
C GLY A 19 -13.47 0.17 -2.87
N GLY A 20 -13.15 0.51 -4.12
CA GLY A 20 -11.79 0.67 -4.64
C GLY A 20 -11.46 2.13 -4.93
N GLY A 21 -11.52 2.99 -3.92
CA GLY A 21 -11.18 4.41 -4.07
C GLY A 21 -9.68 4.66 -3.89
N SER A 22 -9.07 5.47 -4.75
CA SER A 22 -7.69 5.94 -4.55
C SER A 22 -7.56 6.73 -3.23
N PRO A 23 -6.38 6.72 -2.57
CA PRO A 23 -6.16 7.48 -1.35
C PRO A 23 -6.37 8.99 -1.57
N SER A 24 -6.89 9.68 -0.56
CA SER A 24 -6.98 11.14 -0.58
C SER A 24 -5.58 11.77 -0.60
N GLN A 25 -5.47 13.02 -1.09
CA GLN A 25 -4.19 13.73 -1.11
C GLN A 25 -3.57 13.83 0.30
N ASP A 26 -4.38 14.16 1.32
CA ASP A 26 -3.91 14.21 2.71
C ASP A 26 -3.35 12.86 3.20
N THR A 27 -3.93 11.75 2.75
CA THR A 27 -3.44 10.40 3.09
C THR A 27 -2.11 10.13 2.41
N ARG A 28 -1.97 10.52 1.13
CA ARG A 28 -0.69 10.40 0.39
C ARG A 28 0.40 11.24 1.03
N ASP A 29 0.11 12.48 1.41
CA ASP A 29 1.08 13.37 2.06
C ASP A 29 1.52 12.82 3.41
N ARG A 30 0.59 12.27 4.21
CA ARG A 30 0.93 11.54 5.44
C ARG A 30 1.81 10.33 5.17
N ALA A 31 1.49 9.51 4.16
CA ALA A 31 2.28 8.34 3.80
C ALA A 31 3.72 8.72 3.40
N VAL A 32 3.90 9.78 2.61
CA VAL A 32 5.22 10.29 2.23
C VAL A 32 6.01 10.75 3.46
N ASN A 33 5.37 11.47 4.40
CA ASN A 33 6.03 11.91 5.61
C ASN A 33 6.51 10.75 6.48
N GLU A 34 5.66 9.74 6.69
CA GLU A 34 6.00 8.52 7.43
C GLU A 34 7.09 7.70 6.69
N ALA A 35 7.04 7.62 5.36
CA ALA A 35 8.07 6.97 4.56
C ALA A 35 9.45 7.65 4.71
N MET A 36 9.48 8.98 4.78
CA MET A 36 10.71 9.72 5.04
C MET A 36 11.26 9.49 6.46
N GLN A 37 10.39 9.20 7.45
CA GLN A 37 10.86 8.75 8.78
C GLN A 37 11.51 7.37 8.68
N ALA A 38 10.82 6.39 8.07
CA ALA A 38 11.35 5.04 7.87
C ALA A 38 12.70 5.05 7.13
N TYR A 39 12.85 5.91 6.12
CA TYR A 39 14.11 6.08 5.40
C TYR A 39 15.24 6.58 6.30
N ARG A 40 14.97 7.57 7.16
CA ARG A 40 15.97 8.08 8.12
C ARG A 40 16.39 7.01 9.11
N GLU A 41 15.45 6.23 9.62
CA GLU A 41 15.71 5.11 10.53
C GLU A 41 16.54 4.02 9.83
N ALA A 42 16.17 3.63 8.60
CA ALA A 42 16.91 2.65 7.81
C ALA A 42 18.37 3.10 7.58
N LYS A 43 18.59 4.38 7.25
CA LYS A 43 19.94 4.96 7.13
C LYS A 43 20.70 4.97 8.44
N ALA A 44 20.06 5.39 9.53
CA ALA A 44 20.69 5.42 10.85
C ALA A 44 21.12 4.01 11.32
N ASN A 45 20.36 2.99 10.94
CA ASN A 45 20.65 1.58 11.22
C ASN A 45 21.67 0.95 10.26
N GLY A 46 22.18 1.70 9.27
CA GLY A 46 23.15 1.18 8.31
C GLY A 46 22.57 0.19 7.29
N THR A 47 21.26 0.27 7.02
CA THR A 47 20.60 -0.56 6.01
C THR A 47 21.18 -0.27 4.63
N ASP A 48 21.55 -1.31 3.89
CA ASP A 48 21.99 -1.16 2.49
C ASP A 48 20.78 -0.90 1.58
N LEU A 49 20.63 0.36 1.16
CA LEU A 49 19.54 0.79 0.28
C LEU A 49 19.84 0.57 -1.22
N SER A 50 21.06 0.17 -1.57
CA SER A 50 21.50 0.07 -2.98
C SER A 50 20.80 -1.05 -3.76
N ARG A 51 20.20 -2.01 -3.05
CA ARG A 51 19.48 -3.12 -3.65
C ARG A 51 17.97 -2.88 -3.76
N GLY A 52 17.50 -1.68 -3.41
CA GLY A 52 16.08 -1.36 -3.43
C GLY A 52 15.24 -2.13 -2.40
N PRO A 53 15.68 -2.31 -1.13
CA PRO A 53 14.92 -3.09 -0.17
C PRO A 53 13.61 -2.41 0.25
N CYS A 54 12.64 -3.22 0.68
CA CYS A 54 11.56 -2.79 1.55
C CYS A 54 12.14 -2.28 2.88
N ILE A 55 11.77 -1.06 3.26
CA ILE A 55 12.21 -0.44 4.52
C ILE A 55 11.07 -0.30 5.54
N ALA A 56 9.82 -0.49 5.12
CA ALA A 56 8.69 -0.59 6.03
C ALA A 56 7.56 -1.44 5.43
N GLU A 57 7.25 -2.57 6.09
CA GLU A 57 6.07 -3.38 5.78
C GLU A 57 4.76 -2.71 6.21
N GLN A 58 4.83 -1.67 7.05
CA GLN A 58 3.66 -0.95 7.51
C GLN A 58 4.05 0.46 7.97
N LEU A 59 3.22 1.46 7.66
CA LEU A 59 3.35 2.82 8.20
C LEU A 59 2.43 3.05 9.41
N GLN A 60 2.87 3.90 10.35
CA GLN A 60 2.11 4.20 11.56
C GLN A 60 0.79 4.90 11.22
N GLY A 61 -0.34 4.30 11.64
CA GLY A 61 -1.67 4.82 11.33
C GLY A 61 -2.08 4.74 9.86
N LEU A 62 -1.30 4.01 9.03
CA LEU A 62 -1.52 3.78 7.60
C LEU A 62 -1.17 2.32 7.29
N SER A 63 -1.94 1.39 7.85
CA SER A 63 -1.63 -0.05 7.79
C SER A 63 -1.63 -0.63 6.39
N ASP A 64 -2.29 0.04 5.44
CA ASP A 64 -2.41 -0.40 4.06
C ASP A 64 -1.26 0.09 3.15
N TRP A 65 -0.26 0.75 3.75
CA TRP A 65 0.88 1.33 3.06
C TRP A 65 2.20 0.64 3.43
N VAL A 66 3.04 0.44 2.42
CA VAL A 66 4.43 -0.01 2.57
C VAL A 66 5.40 1.03 2.02
N VAL A 67 6.70 0.83 2.25
CA VAL A 67 7.76 1.68 1.71
C VAL A 67 8.86 0.83 1.10
N ASP A 68 9.05 0.98 -0.21
CA ASP A 68 10.12 0.35 -0.98
C ASP A 68 11.17 1.38 -1.37
N ILE A 69 12.42 0.94 -1.47
CA ILE A 69 13.46 1.67 -2.18
C ILE A 69 13.50 1.18 -3.62
N ALA A 70 13.61 2.07 -4.60
CA ALA A 70 13.73 1.71 -6.01
C ALA A 70 14.64 2.67 -6.77
N HIS A 71 15.17 2.27 -7.91
CA HIS A 71 15.90 3.18 -8.80
C HIS A 71 14.96 3.89 -9.77
N ASP A 72 15.35 5.08 -10.21
CA ASP A 72 14.70 5.82 -11.30
C ASP A 72 15.77 6.31 -12.30
N PRO A 73 15.88 5.71 -13.51
CA PRO A 73 15.06 4.61 -14.02
C PRO A 73 15.20 3.31 -13.22
N ARG A 74 14.13 2.51 -13.16
CA ARG A 74 14.16 1.18 -12.49
C ARG A 74 15.26 0.30 -13.05
N GLN A 75 15.86 -0.48 -12.18
CA GLN A 75 16.89 -1.46 -12.51
C GLN A 75 16.38 -2.88 -12.26
N PRO A 76 16.98 -3.91 -12.89
CA PRO A 76 16.57 -5.31 -12.67
C PRO A 76 16.65 -5.78 -11.22
N VAL A 77 17.44 -5.10 -10.37
CA VAL A 77 17.50 -5.40 -8.93
C VAL A 77 16.21 -5.02 -8.19
N ASP A 78 15.49 -3.99 -8.64
CA ASP A 78 14.24 -3.52 -8.04
C ASP A 78 13.06 -4.47 -8.29
N ASP A 79 13.21 -5.36 -9.28
CA ASP A 79 12.20 -6.35 -9.65
C ASP A 79 12.41 -7.70 -8.96
N GLN A 80 13.49 -7.84 -8.17
CA GLN A 80 13.73 -9.05 -7.38
C GLN A 80 12.70 -9.14 -6.25
N PRO A 81 11.94 -10.24 -6.13
CA PRO A 81 10.91 -10.39 -5.10
C PRO A 81 11.42 -10.28 -3.65
N ALA A 82 12.73 -10.51 -3.44
CA ALA A 82 13.39 -10.38 -2.14
C ALA A 82 13.64 -8.93 -1.72
N ASN A 83 13.59 -7.99 -2.65
CA ASN A 83 13.80 -6.57 -2.38
C ASN A 83 12.48 -5.81 -2.24
N GLN A 84 11.34 -6.40 -2.63
CA GLN A 84 10.02 -5.77 -2.54
C GLN A 84 9.31 -6.12 -1.23
N CYS A 85 8.50 -5.20 -0.70
CA CYS A 85 7.71 -5.46 0.49
C CYS A 85 6.79 -6.68 0.34
N GLN A 86 6.87 -7.59 1.31
CA GLN A 86 6.14 -8.84 1.31
C GLN A 86 4.62 -8.60 1.36
N ARG A 87 4.16 -7.63 2.16
CA ARG A 87 2.73 -7.36 2.29
C ARG A 87 2.10 -6.84 1.00
N PHE A 88 2.81 -6.01 0.23
CA PHE A 88 2.32 -5.56 -1.07
C PHE A 88 2.27 -6.73 -2.06
N ARG A 89 3.31 -7.57 -2.10
CA ARG A 89 3.34 -8.78 -2.94
C ARG A 89 2.26 -9.80 -2.58
N ASN A 90 1.88 -9.90 -1.31
CA ASN A 90 0.82 -10.79 -0.83
C ASN A 90 -0.60 -10.22 -1.02
N GLY A 91 -0.74 -8.94 -1.37
CA GLY A 91 -2.04 -8.25 -1.42
C GLY A 91 -2.60 -7.89 -0.04
N GLU A 92 -1.75 -7.84 1.00
CA GLU A 92 -2.12 -7.41 2.35
C GLU A 92 -1.99 -5.89 2.55
N ALA A 93 -1.21 -5.24 1.69
CA ALA A 93 -1.12 -3.79 1.56
C ALA A 93 -1.39 -3.42 0.09
N HIS A 94 -2.16 -2.36 -0.14
CA HIS A 94 -2.59 -1.96 -1.48
C HIS A 94 -1.91 -0.69 -1.97
N HIS A 95 -1.18 -0.01 -1.08
CA HIS A 95 -0.50 1.24 -1.37
C HIS A 95 0.98 1.18 -1.02
N PHE A 96 1.78 1.99 -1.68
CA PHE A 96 3.21 2.07 -1.43
C PHE A 96 3.75 3.48 -1.67
N VAL A 97 4.83 3.79 -0.96
CA VAL A 97 5.73 4.90 -1.28
C VAL A 97 7.04 4.30 -1.80
N GLU A 98 7.49 4.77 -2.96
CA GLU A 98 8.81 4.45 -3.49
C GLU A 98 9.74 5.65 -3.33
N LEU A 99 10.86 5.42 -2.65
CA LEU A 99 11.95 6.38 -2.51
C LEU A 99 13.19 5.88 -3.25
N SER A 100 14.03 6.78 -3.74
CA SER A 100 15.34 6.42 -4.28
C SER A 100 16.31 5.99 -3.17
N PRO A 101 17.45 5.34 -3.49
CA PRO A 101 18.52 5.11 -2.51
C PRO A 101 19.08 6.40 -1.88
N SER A 102 18.92 7.54 -2.57
CA SER A 102 19.25 8.87 -2.05
C SER A 102 18.13 9.52 -1.22
N GLY A 103 16.94 8.92 -1.16
CA GLY A 103 15.80 9.40 -0.36
C GLY A 103 14.91 10.41 -1.09
N ASN A 104 15.00 10.47 -2.41
CA ASN A 104 14.09 11.27 -3.22
C ASN A 104 12.78 10.51 -3.42
N LEU A 105 11.64 11.20 -3.34
CA LEU A 105 10.34 10.60 -3.68
C LEU A 105 10.29 10.28 -5.18
N ILE A 106 10.02 9.03 -5.52
CA ILE A 106 9.73 8.58 -6.89
C ILE A 106 8.23 8.62 -7.12
N ARG A 107 7.44 7.92 -6.27
CA ARG A 107 5.97 7.91 -6.34
C ARG A 107 5.32 7.46 -5.03
N ALA A 108 4.04 7.77 -4.87
CA ALA A 108 3.18 7.34 -3.76
C ALA A 108 1.75 7.11 -4.29
N GLN A 109 1.24 5.87 -4.19
CA GLN A 109 -0.04 5.46 -4.77
C GLN A 109 -0.64 4.23 -4.10
#